data_AF-A0A139HWR4-F1
#
_entry.id   AF-A0A139HWR4-F1
#
_cell.length_a   1.000
_cell.length_b   1.000
_cell.length_c   1.000
_cell.angle_alpha   90.00
_cell.angle_beta   90.00
_cell.angle_gamma   90.00
#
_symmetry.space_group_name_H-M   'P 1'
#
loop_
_entity.id
_entity.type
_entity.pdbx_description
1 polymer ?
#
loop_
_entity_poly.entity_id
_entity_poly.type
_entity_poly.pdbx_seq_one_letter_code
_entity_poly.pdbx_strand_id
1 'polypeptide(L)'
;MGRYNFAPQNVHKQATLLLDAKRMPAPPPWYPVIGTIPPSTRLTRPALQRPQRPGKKASKLFKPLSLQYTEDQLRWEYYNDHPWELARPRVVLEDDGRDRERWDWSLPLDYNLRRPNIGHKDEFGNDHRGWDRVMQKQSARPINGESVIQRWQYLLTHTQLSSAAAYDMARKELYRHRHYKEVELRVAREEAQATGAYFGLGPLEVGELLEDRAYENWKQWAIKQTQALRALSGSAYSGVDDASAVEIQEPEQAEPQAVGDSVPGSRTGQTAKGGAAVRP
;
A
#
# COMPACT_ATOMS: atom_id res chain seq x y z
N MET A 1 -4.24 -4.92 34.88
CA MET A 1 -4.67 -3.54 34.58
C MET A 1 -3.92 -2.60 35.52
N GLY A 2 -2.99 -1.79 35.00
CA GLY A 2 -2.26 -0.82 35.82
C GLY A 2 -3.21 0.19 36.48
N ARG A 3 -2.93 0.61 37.72
CA ARG A 3 -3.68 1.69 38.37
C ARG A 3 -3.44 2.99 37.59
N TYR A 4 -4.50 3.73 37.26
CA TYR A 4 -4.36 5.02 36.60
C TYR A 4 -3.65 6.01 37.52
N ASN A 5 -2.54 6.61 37.07
CA ASN A 5 -1.83 7.64 37.80
C ASN A 5 -2.30 9.04 37.35
N PHE A 6 -3.00 9.76 38.23
CA PHE A 6 -3.49 11.12 37.97
C PHE A 6 -2.55 12.22 38.50
N ALA A 7 -1.38 11.88 39.03
CA ALA A 7 -0.41 12.86 39.49
C ALA A 7 -0.04 13.91 38.42
N PRO A 8 0.19 13.55 37.13
CA PRO A 8 0.54 14.53 36.09
C PRO A 8 -0.53 15.59 35.83
N GLN A 9 -1.81 15.25 35.94
CA GLN A 9 -2.92 16.19 35.73
C GLN A 9 -3.23 17.04 36.97
N ASN A 10 -2.84 16.56 38.16
CA ASN A 10 -3.06 17.26 39.43
C ASN A 10 -1.89 18.17 39.82
N VAL A 11 -0.92 18.39 38.94
CA VAL A 11 0.28 19.19 39.20
C VAL A 11 -0.06 20.62 39.66
N HIS A 12 -1.02 21.28 39.01
CA HIS A 12 -1.50 22.60 39.45
C HIS A 12 -2.09 22.55 40.87
N LYS A 13 -2.99 21.59 41.14
CA LYS A 13 -3.61 21.40 42.46
C LYS A 13 -2.55 21.15 43.55
N GLN A 14 -1.56 20.30 43.28
CA GLN A 14 -0.48 19.99 44.23
C GLN A 14 0.43 21.20 44.45
N ALA A 15 0.77 21.96 43.40
CA ALA A 15 1.55 23.17 43.54
C ALA A 15 0.81 24.25 44.34
N THR A 16 -0.51 24.41 44.13
CA THR A 16 -1.35 25.30 44.97
C THR A 16 -1.23 24.90 46.44
N LEU A 17 -1.39 23.61 46.77
CA LEU A 17 -1.27 23.12 48.15
C LEU A 17 0.12 23.39 48.75
N LEU A 18 1.19 23.24 47.97
CA LEU A 18 2.56 23.49 48.43
C LEU A 18 2.85 24.99 48.63
N LEU A 19 2.26 25.87 47.82
CA LEU A 19 2.32 27.32 47.98
C LEU A 19 1.54 27.76 49.23
N ASP A 20 0.32 27.24 49.41
CA ASP A 20 -0.53 27.53 50.58
C ASP A 20 0.15 27.09 51.88
N ALA A 21 0.78 25.91 51.88
CA ALA A 21 1.56 25.39 53.01
C ALA A 21 2.93 26.06 53.20
N LYS A 22 3.26 27.08 52.38
CA LYS A 22 4.55 27.81 52.38
C LYS A 22 5.77 26.89 52.25
N ARG A 23 5.63 25.73 51.60
CA ARG A 23 6.73 24.79 51.32
C ARG A 23 7.55 25.17 50.09
N MET A 24 7.00 26.02 49.22
CA MET A 24 7.69 26.62 48.08
C MET A 24 7.70 28.14 48.21
N PRO A 25 8.84 28.82 47.97
CA PRO A 25 8.99 30.25 48.20
C PRO A 25 8.31 31.12 47.13
N ALA A 26 8.22 30.63 45.89
CA ALA A 26 7.61 31.34 44.77
C ALA A 26 6.86 30.34 43.87
N PRO A 27 5.78 30.78 43.19
CA PRO A 27 5.08 29.94 42.22
C PRO A 27 6.01 29.56 41.07
N PRO A 28 5.99 28.30 40.61
CA PRO A 28 6.72 27.90 39.41
C PRO A 28 6.28 28.71 38.18
N PRO A 29 7.17 28.93 37.18
CA PRO A 29 6.83 29.72 35.98
C PRO A 29 5.62 29.21 35.20
N TRP A 30 5.35 27.91 35.23
CA TRP A 30 4.20 27.28 34.56
C TRP A 30 2.87 27.41 35.33
N TYR A 31 2.91 27.74 36.63
CA TYR A 31 1.74 27.78 37.51
C TYR A 31 0.62 28.70 37.00
N PRO A 32 0.88 29.99 36.67
CA PRO A 32 -0.17 30.86 36.15
C PRO A 32 -0.74 30.37 34.80
N VAL A 33 0.09 29.78 33.93
CA VAL A 33 -0.33 29.28 32.61
C VAL A 33 -1.35 28.15 32.75
N ILE A 34 -1.09 27.16 33.62
CA ILE A 34 -2.04 26.05 33.85
C ILE A 34 -3.32 26.54 34.56
N GLY A 35 -3.22 27.59 35.38
CA GLY A 35 -4.39 28.25 35.96
C GLY A 35 -5.30 28.88 34.89
N THR A 36 -4.71 29.44 33.83
CA THR A 36 -5.47 30.01 32.70
C THR A 36 -5.97 28.96 31.69
N ILE A 37 -5.21 27.89 31.48
CA ILE A 37 -5.52 26.82 30.52
C ILE A 37 -5.56 25.50 31.29
N PRO A 38 -6.71 25.17 31.92
CA PRO A 38 -6.83 23.94 32.68
C PRO A 38 -6.78 22.71 31.76
N PRO A 39 -6.27 21.56 32.24
CA PRO A 39 -6.28 20.32 31.48
C PRO A 39 -7.73 19.82 31.22
N SER A 40 -7.91 19.04 30.14
CA SER A 40 -9.21 18.50 29.75
C SER A 40 -9.78 17.45 30.72
N THR A 41 -11.08 17.14 30.57
CA THR A 41 -11.83 16.26 31.47
C THR A 41 -11.33 14.81 31.46
N ARG A 42 -11.36 14.17 32.65
CA ARG A 42 -10.75 12.87 32.94
C ARG A 42 -11.60 11.69 32.46
N LEU A 43 -10.98 10.74 31.73
CA LEU A 43 -11.42 9.34 31.52
C LEU A 43 -12.94 9.12 31.34
N THR A 44 -13.64 10.10 30.79
CA THR A 44 -15.05 9.95 30.45
C THR A 44 -15.09 9.12 29.18
N ARG A 45 -15.86 8.04 29.20
CA ARG A 45 -16.19 7.30 27.98
C ARG A 45 -17.46 7.93 27.42
N PRO A 46 -17.39 8.88 26.46
CA PRO A 46 -18.60 9.40 25.85
C PRO A 46 -19.29 8.29 25.05
N ALA A 47 -20.62 8.33 24.99
CA ALA A 47 -21.35 7.47 24.07
C ALA A 47 -21.01 7.88 22.62
N LEU A 48 -20.37 6.98 21.88
CA LEU A 48 -19.95 7.16 20.48
C LEU A 48 -21.00 6.65 19.48
N GLN A 49 -21.96 5.86 19.95
CA GLN A 49 -23.01 5.27 19.11
C GLN A 49 -24.40 5.60 19.66
N ARG A 50 -25.36 5.77 18.76
CA ARG A 50 -26.78 5.86 19.11
C ARG A 50 -27.38 4.45 19.25
N PRO A 51 -28.31 4.23 20.20
CA PRO A 51 -29.02 2.96 20.31
C PRO A 51 -29.79 2.68 19.02
N GLN A 52 -29.49 1.55 18.39
CA GLN A 52 -29.97 1.22 17.03
C GLN A 52 -31.43 0.74 17.00
N ARG A 53 -31.96 0.21 18.10
CA ARG A 53 -33.34 -0.31 18.15
C ARG A 53 -34.02 0.08 19.47
N PRO A 54 -35.27 0.58 19.43
CA PRO A 54 -36.05 0.81 20.64
C PRO A 54 -36.32 -0.52 21.36
N GLY A 55 -36.28 -0.51 22.70
CA GLY A 55 -36.64 -1.67 23.54
C GLY A 55 -35.54 -2.71 23.79
N LYS A 56 -34.35 -2.60 23.19
CA LYS A 56 -33.21 -3.49 23.49
C LYS A 56 -32.11 -2.75 24.26
N LYS A 57 -31.44 -3.46 25.19
CA LYS A 57 -30.27 -2.93 25.91
C LYS A 57 -29.19 -2.52 24.90
N ALA A 58 -28.76 -1.27 24.98
CA ALA A 58 -27.78 -0.72 24.05
C ALA A 58 -26.39 -1.33 24.30
N SER A 59 -25.99 -2.26 23.43
CA SER A 59 -24.63 -2.80 23.41
C SER A 59 -23.72 -1.85 22.61
N LYS A 60 -22.41 -1.83 22.94
CA LYS A 60 -21.36 -1.12 22.18
C LYS A 60 -21.49 0.42 22.11
N LEU A 61 -22.30 1.06 22.96
CA LEU A 61 -22.45 2.53 23.03
C LEU A 61 -21.12 3.29 23.08
N PHE A 62 -20.14 2.76 23.81
CA PHE A 62 -18.83 3.37 24.01
C PHE A 62 -17.76 2.86 23.03
N LYS A 63 -18.14 2.09 21.99
CA LYS A 63 -17.23 1.59 20.98
C LYS A 63 -17.22 2.55 19.77
N PRO A 64 -16.06 2.89 19.19
CA PRO A 64 -16.01 3.63 17.93
C PRO A 64 -16.80 2.94 16.82
N LEU A 65 -17.37 3.72 15.90
CA LEU A 65 -18.06 3.21 14.72
C LEU A 65 -17.04 2.68 13.71
N SER A 66 -17.30 1.51 13.11
CA SER A 66 -16.56 1.07 11.93
C SER A 66 -17.00 1.89 10.74
N LEU A 67 -16.12 2.74 10.21
CA LEU A 67 -16.38 3.49 8.99
C LEU A 67 -16.40 2.53 7.80
N GLN A 68 -17.45 2.59 7.00
CA GLN A 68 -17.60 1.83 5.77
C GLN A 68 -18.04 2.79 4.69
N TYR A 69 -17.38 2.71 3.54
CA TYR A 69 -17.65 3.56 2.40
C TYR A 69 -18.21 2.73 1.25
N THR A 70 -19.06 3.34 0.41
CA THR A 70 -19.58 2.68 -0.79
C THR A 70 -18.46 2.29 -1.77
N GLU A 71 -17.42 3.11 -1.78
CA GLU A 71 -16.20 2.99 -2.54
C GLU A 71 -15.45 1.72 -2.18
N ASP A 72 -15.50 1.27 -0.92
CA ASP A 72 -14.81 0.07 -0.46
C ASP A 72 -15.28 -1.18 -1.21
N GLN A 73 -16.59 -1.26 -1.50
CA GLN A 73 -17.16 -2.31 -2.34
C GLN A 73 -16.67 -2.20 -3.78
N LEU A 74 -16.67 -0.99 -4.35
CA LEU A 74 -16.18 -0.74 -5.70
C LEU A 74 -14.70 -1.10 -5.85
N ARG A 75 -13.86 -0.81 -4.82
CA ARG A 75 -12.45 -1.22 -4.81
C ARG A 75 -12.32 -2.72 -4.85
N TRP A 76 -13.10 -3.41 -4.03
CA TRP A 76 -13.08 -4.87 -3.97
C TRP A 76 -13.43 -5.48 -5.32
N GLU A 77 -14.48 -5.00 -5.98
CA GLU A 77 -14.88 -5.46 -7.32
C GLU A 77 -13.78 -5.18 -8.35
N TYR A 78 -13.25 -3.95 -8.41
CA TYR A 78 -12.23 -3.57 -9.38
C TYR A 78 -10.92 -4.37 -9.25
N TYR A 79 -10.36 -4.48 -8.04
CA TYR A 79 -9.06 -5.14 -7.84
C TYR A 79 -9.14 -6.67 -7.96
N ASN A 80 -10.32 -7.26 -7.76
CA ASN A 80 -10.53 -8.68 -8.06
C ASN A 80 -10.52 -8.97 -9.56
N ASP A 81 -11.10 -8.08 -10.36
CA ASP A 81 -11.06 -8.17 -11.83
C ASP A 81 -9.65 -7.87 -12.37
N HIS A 82 -8.87 -7.03 -11.67
CA HIS A 82 -7.56 -6.53 -12.10
C HIS A 82 -6.46 -6.82 -11.05
N PRO A 83 -6.13 -8.09 -10.80
CA PRO A 83 -5.15 -8.44 -9.76
C PRO A 83 -3.77 -7.81 -10.01
N TRP A 84 -3.37 -7.67 -11.28
CA TRP A 84 -2.07 -7.09 -11.65
C TRP A 84 -1.99 -5.57 -11.49
N GLU A 85 -3.09 -4.87 -11.25
CA GLU A 85 -3.02 -3.46 -10.87
C GLU A 85 -2.43 -3.28 -9.46
N LEU A 86 -2.49 -4.30 -8.60
CA LEU A 86 -1.84 -4.32 -7.29
C LEU A 86 -0.31 -4.45 -7.37
N ALA A 87 0.22 -5.02 -8.47
CA ALA A 87 1.65 -5.12 -8.69
C ALA A 87 2.29 -3.75 -9.05
N ARG A 88 1.47 -2.77 -9.45
CA ARG A 88 1.95 -1.43 -9.75
C ARG A 88 2.24 -0.68 -8.45
N PRO A 89 3.47 -0.16 -8.25
CA PRO A 89 3.82 0.53 -7.02
C PRO A 89 2.96 1.79 -6.85
N ARG A 90 2.48 1.99 -5.62
CA ARG A 90 1.65 3.14 -5.24
C ARG A 90 2.25 3.83 -4.02
N VAL A 91 2.40 5.14 -4.12
CA VAL A 91 2.74 5.99 -2.97
C VAL A 91 1.46 6.28 -2.20
N VAL A 92 1.46 5.96 -0.90
CA VAL A 92 0.35 6.21 0.04
C VAL A 92 0.64 7.43 0.92
N LEU A 93 1.89 7.89 0.94
CA LEU A 93 2.26 9.11 1.64
C LEU A 93 1.58 10.30 0.94
N GLU A 94 0.74 11.00 1.70
CA GLU A 94 0.03 12.20 1.26
C GLU A 94 0.98 13.41 1.31
N ASP A 95 0.85 14.32 0.34
CA ASP A 95 1.63 15.57 0.32
C ASP A 95 1.07 16.61 1.30
N ASP A 96 -0.11 17.18 0.99
CA ASP A 96 -0.80 18.19 1.81
C ASP A 96 -2.21 17.75 2.26
N GLY A 97 -2.64 16.56 1.84
CA GLY A 97 -3.95 15.97 2.14
C GLY A 97 -5.15 16.65 1.46
N ARG A 98 -4.94 17.54 0.48
CA ARG A 98 -6.01 18.29 -0.21
C ARG A 98 -6.32 17.79 -1.62
N ASP A 99 -5.94 16.56 -1.94
CA ASP A 99 -6.14 15.95 -3.26
C ASP A 99 -7.60 15.96 -3.72
N ARG A 100 -8.53 15.69 -2.79
CA ARG A 100 -9.97 15.66 -3.08
C ARG A 100 -10.50 16.99 -3.61
N GLU A 101 -9.93 18.12 -3.19
CA GLU A 101 -10.36 19.45 -3.61
C GLU A 101 -9.82 19.82 -5.00
N ARG A 102 -8.69 19.22 -5.39
CA ARG A 102 -8.00 19.53 -6.65
C ARG A 102 -8.55 18.80 -7.85
N TRP A 103 -8.95 17.54 -7.66
CA TRP A 103 -9.28 16.67 -8.77
C TRP A 103 -10.77 16.69 -9.09
N ASP A 104 -11.07 17.04 -10.34
CA ASP A 104 -12.41 16.98 -10.88
C ASP A 104 -12.63 15.64 -11.60
N TRP A 105 -13.62 14.88 -11.12
CA TRP A 105 -14.00 13.56 -11.63
C TRP A 105 -15.07 13.63 -12.72
N SER A 106 -15.55 14.84 -13.06
CA SER A 106 -16.43 15.07 -14.20
C SER A 106 -15.74 14.78 -15.54
N LEU A 107 -14.42 14.93 -15.58
CA LEU A 107 -13.62 14.68 -16.77
C LEU A 107 -13.20 13.20 -16.87
N PRO A 108 -13.21 12.64 -18.09
CA PRO A 108 -12.71 11.30 -18.36
C PRO A 108 -11.27 11.09 -17.90
N LEU A 109 -10.91 9.84 -17.61
CA LEU A 109 -9.52 9.50 -17.27
C LEU A 109 -8.57 9.62 -18.48
N ASP A 110 -9.08 9.45 -19.70
CA ASP A 110 -8.35 9.59 -20.96
C ASP A 110 -8.41 11.02 -21.54
N TYR A 111 -8.88 12.00 -20.76
CA TYR A 111 -9.02 13.38 -21.24
C TYR A 111 -7.68 14.02 -21.65
N ASN A 112 -6.56 13.58 -21.06
CA ASN A 112 -5.21 14.00 -21.46
C ASN A 112 -4.81 13.55 -22.88
N LEU A 113 -5.45 12.53 -23.44
CA LEU A 113 -5.17 12.05 -24.79
C LEU A 113 -6.00 12.78 -25.86
N ARG A 114 -7.06 13.48 -25.46
CA ARG A 114 -8.05 14.07 -26.36
C ARG A 114 -7.87 15.58 -26.52
N ARG A 115 -6.63 16.04 -26.75
CA ARG A 115 -6.37 17.47 -26.97
C ARG A 115 -7.04 17.93 -28.28
N PRO A 116 -7.89 18.97 -28.27
CA PRO A 116 -8.53 19.46 -29.50
C PRO A 116 -7.52 20.05 -30.48
N ASN A 117 -7.77 19.84 -31.77
CA ASN A 117 -7.05 20.54 -32.83
C ASN A 117 -7.38 22.04 -32.81
N ILE A 118 -6.48 22.86 -33.35
CA ILE A 118 -6.71 24.30 -33.49
C ILE A 118 -7.96 24.55 -34.34
N GLY A 119 -8.87 25.38 -33.81
CA GLY A 119 -10.17 25.69 -34.43
C GLY A 119 -11.29 24.69 -34.12
N HIS A 120 -11.01 23.58 -33.44
CA HIS A 120 -12.02 22.60 -33.01
C HIS A 120 -12.29 22.68 -31.51
N LYS A 121 -13.53 22.35 -31.13
CA LYS A 121 -13.99 22.27 -29.73
C LYS A 121 -14.17 20.81 -29.32
N ASP A 122 -13.94 20.52 -28.03
CA ASP A 122 -14.21 19.21 -27.45
C ASP A 122 -15.71 19.00 -27.13
N GLU A 123 -16.04 17.79 -26.66
CA GLU A 123 -17.36 17.39 -26.15
C GLU A 123 -17.85 18.26 -24.97
N PHE A 124 -16.93 18.97 -24.31
CA PHE A 124 -17.18 19.84 -23.17
C PHE A 124 -17.23 21.33 -23.57
N GLY A 125 -17.09 21.65 -24.87
CA GLY A 125 -17.11 23.01 -25.41
C GLY A 125 -15.80 23.82 -25.26
N ASN A 126 -14.72 23.19 -24.82
CA ASN A 126 -13.40 23.79 -24.67
C ASN A 126 -12.60 23.76 -25.98
N ASP A 127 -11.92 24.87 -26.27
CA ASP A 127 -10.87 24.94 -27.29
C ASP A 127 -9.55 24.36 -26.76
N HIS A 128 -8.54 24.20 -27.61
CA HIS A 128 -7.17 23.80 -27.23
C HIS A 128 -6.61 24.58 -26.02
N ARG A 129 -6.81 25.91 -25.94
CA ARG A 129 -6.37 26.73 -24.79
C ARG A 129 -7.17 26.45 -23.51
N GLY A 130 -8.45 26.09 -23.65
CA GLY A 130 -9.29 25.69 -22.53
C GLY A 130 -8.81 24.37 -21.95
N TRP A 131 -8.52 23.41 -22.83
CA TRP A 131 -7.90 22.13 -22.47
C TRP A 131 -6.56 22.34 -21.73
N ASP A 132 -5.69 23.22 -22.22
CA ASP A 132 -4.38 23.49 -21.57
C ASP A 132 -4.57 24.01 -20.12
N ARG A 133 -5.57 24.86 -19.87
CA ARG A 133 -5.90 25.37 -18.52
C ARG A 133 -6.42 24.27 -17.59
N VAL A 134 -7.24 23.36 -18.12
CA VAL A 134 -7.74 22.22 -17.36
C VAL A 134 -6.59 21.30 -17.00
N MET A 135 -5.72 21.00 -17.96
CA MET A 135 -4.55 20.15 -17.77
C MET A 135 -3.54 20.75 -16.80
N GLN A 136 -3.41 22.07 -16.73
CA GLN A 136 -2.55 22.71 -15.73
C GLN A 136 -2.93 22.32 -14.29
N LYS A 137 -4.22 22.07 -14.02
CA LYS A 137 -4.70 21.62 -12.71
C LYS A 137 -4.75 20.09 -12.57
N GLN A 138 -5.08 19.39 -13.65
CA GLN A 138 -5.36 17.95 -13.60
C GLN A 138 -4.20 17.05 -14.03
N SER A 139 -3.13 17.58 -14.61
CA SER A 139 -1.99 16.79 -15.12
C SER A 139 -1.31 15.95 -14.04
N ALA A 140 -1.29 16.43 -12.79
CA ALA A 140 -0.71 15.73 -11.66
C ALA A 140 -1.60 14.61 -11.10
N ARG A 141 -2.84 14.44 -11.59
CA ARG A 141 -3.76 13.41 -11.10
C ARG A 141 -3.20 12.02 -11.42
N PRO A 142 -3.01 11.13 -10.43
CA PRO A 142 -2.54 9.78 -10.69
C PRO A 142 -3.63 8.97 -11.38
N ILE A 143 -3.32 8.44 -12.57
CA ILE A 143 -4.23 7.56 -13.32
C ILE A 143 -3.94 6.11 -12.93
N ASN A 144 -4.72 5.61 -11.96
CA ASN A 144 -4.61 4.28 -11.34
C ASN A 144 -6.00 3.67 -11.07
N GLY A 145 -6.05 2.52 -10.38
CA GLY A 145 -7.32 1.90 -9.99
C GLY A 145 -8.25 2.81 -9.17
N GLU A 146 -7.72 3.62 -8.24
CA GLU A 146 -8.53 4.59 -7.48
C GLU A 146 -9.20 5.62 -8.38
N SER A 147 -8.49 6.09 -9.41
CA SER A 147 -9.07 7.03 -10.36
C SER A 147 -10.28 6.43 -11.09
N VAL A 148 -10.28 5.12 -11.36
CA VAL A 148 -11.44 4.38 -11.90
C VAL A 148 -12.57 4.34 -10.89
N ILE A 149 -12.28 4.02 -9.63
CA ILE A 149 -13.29 3.94 -8.57
C ILE A 149 -13.97 5.31 -8.36
N GLN A 150 -13.21 6.39 -8.31
CA GLN A 150 -13.74 7.74 -8.15
C GLN A 150 -14.55 8.20 -9.36
N ARG A 151 -14.05 7.92 -10.57
CA ARG A 151 -14.79 8.17 -11.82
C ARG A 151 -16.09 7.36 -11.86
N TRP A 152 -16.05 6.09 -11.48
CA TRP A 152 -17.21 5.22 -11.43
C TRP A 152 -18.26 5.73 -10.44
N GLN A 153 -17.85 6.11 -9.22
CA GLN A 153 -18.73 6.71 -8.23
C GLN A 153 -19.32 8.04 -8.71
N TYR A 154 -18.52 8.88 -9.37
CA TYR A 154 -19.00 10.13 -9.96
C TYR A 154 -20.10 9.87 -11.00
N LEU A 155 -19.88 8.90 -11.89
CA LEU A 155 -20.85 8.51 -12.90
C LEU A 155 -22.14 7.97 -12.27
N LEU A 156 -22.04 7.14 -11.23
CA LEU A 156 -23.21 6.63 -10.51
C LEU A 156 -24.05 7.73 -9.84
N THR A 157 -23.43 8.83 -9.42
CA THR A 157 -24.09 9.92 -8.69
C THR A 157 -24.66 10.99 -9.61
N HIS A 158 -24.00 11.28 -10.73
CA HIS A 158 -24.36 12.41 -11.62
C HIS A 158 -25.03 11.96 -12.92
N THR A 159 -24.97 10.67 -13.27
CA THR A 159 -25.59 10.13 -14.49
C THR A 159 -26.59 9.02 -14.14
N GLN A 160 -27.54 8.74 -15.04
CA GLN A 160 -28.52 7.66 -14.87
C GLN A 160 -27.99 6.29 -15.36
N LEU A 161 -26.67 6.12 -15.41
CA LEU A 161 -26.06 4.88 -15.86
C LEU A 161 -26.24 3.77 -14.83
N SER A 162 -26.38 2.53 -15.32
CA SER A 162 -26.31 1.36 -14.46
C SER A 162 -24.89 1.21 -13.90
N SER A 163 -24.76 0.55 -12.74
CA SER A 163 -23.45 0.33 -12.11
C SER A 163 -22.45 -0.35 -13.05
N ALA A 164 -22.90 -1.37 -13.79
CA ALA A 164 -22.06 -2.06 -14.76
C ALA A 164 -21.65 -1.16 -15.95
N ALA A 165 -22.56 -0.34 -16.48
CA ALA A 165 -22.25 0.55 -17.59
C ALA A 165 -21.26 1.66 -17.18
N ALA A 166 -21.46 2.22 -15.97
CA ALA A 166 -20.55 3.22 -15.40
C ALA A 166 -19.16 2.63 -15.13
N TYR A 167 -19.10 1.40 -14.62
CA TYR A 167 -17.86 0.65 -14.44
C TYR A 167 -17.12 0.42 -15.77
N ASP A 168 -17.83 -0.09 -16.77
CA ASP A 168 -17.27 -0.37 -18.09
C ASP A 168 -16.73 0.88 -18.78
N MET A 169 -17.41 2.02 -18.61
CA MET A 169 -16.95 3.29 -19.15
C MET A 169 -15.65 3.74 -18.48
N ALA A 170 -15.61 3.82 -17.15
CA ALA A 170 -14.41 4.21 -16.41
C ALA A 170 -13.23 3.27 -16.67
N ARG A 171 -13.50 1.96 -16.78
CA ARG A 171 -12.50 0.93 -17.10
C ARG A 171 -11.92 1.10 -18.50
N LYS A 172 -12.75 1.35 -19.52
CA LYS A 172 -12.30 1.61 -20.89
C LYS A 172 -11.47 2.90 -20.99
N GLU A 173 -11.86 3.95 -20.26
CA GLU A 173 -11.07 5.19 -20.17
C GLU A 173 -9.66 4.88 -19.63
N LEU A 174 -9.55 4.11 -18.54
CA LEU A 174 -8.24 3.68 -18.00
C LEU A 174 -7.44 2.86 -19.02
N TYR A 175 -8.08 1.90 -19.70
CA TYR A 175 -7.39 1.03 -20.66
C TYR A 175 -6.80 1.81 -21.83
N ARG A 176 -7.52 2.80 -22.36
CA ARG A 176 -6.99 3.70 -23.40
C ARG A 176 -5.74 4.42 -22.92
N HIS A 177 -5.79 4.97 -21.70
CA HIS A 177 -4.64 5.64 -21.11
C HIS A 177 -3.45 4.69 -20.89
N ARG A 178 -3.69 3.48 -20.37
CA ARG A 178 -2.66 2.46 -20.17
C ARG A 178 -2.00 2.04 -21.48
N HIS A 179 -2.81 1.76 -22.50
CA HIS A 179 -2.34 1.39 -23.83
C HIS A 179 -1.49 2.50 -24.45
N TYR A 180 -1.97 3.75 -24.38
CA TYR A 180 -1.23 4.89 -24.90
C TYR A 180 0.15 5.01 -24.24
N LYS A 181 0.21 4.95 -22.89
CA LYS A 181 1.47 5.03 -22.15
C LYS A 181 2.45 3.90 -22.49
N GLU A 182 1.94 2.68 -22.72
CA GLU A 182 2.79 1.56 -23.11
C GLU A 182 3.37 1.75 -24.52
N VAL A 183 2.54 2.19 -25.47
CA VAL A 183 2.98 2.50 -26.84
C VAL A 183 3.96 3.65 -26.84
N GLU A 184 3.70 4.72 -26.08
CA GLU A 184 4.58 5.87 -25.93
C GLU A 184 5.97 5.46 -25.45
N LEU A 185 6.07 4.63 -24.41
CA LEU A 185 7.35 4.13 -23.90
C LEU A 185 8.09 3.25 -24.93
N ARG A 186 7.36 2.43 -25.69
CA ARG A 186 7.95 1.58 -26.73
C ARG A 186 8.52 2.43 -27.86
N VAL A 187 7.73 3.35 -28.39
CA VAL A 187 8.13 4.26 -29.48
C VAL A 187 9.30 5.14 -29.04
N ALA A 188 9.25 5.72 -27.84
CA ALA A 188 10.34 6.55 -27.32
C ALA A 188 11.66 5.78 -27.22
N ARG A 189 11.62 4.48 -26.85
CA ARG A 189 12.80 3.62 -26.83
C ARG A 189 13.32 3.36 -28.25
N GLU A 190 12.44 3.04 -29.20
CA GLU A 190 12.81 2.80 -30.59
C GLU A 190 13.43 4.04 -31.24
N GLU A 191 12.85 5.22 -31.03
CA GLU A 191 13.36 6.50 -31.52
C GLU A 191 14.73 6.85 -30.90
N ALA A 192 14.91 6.59 -29.60
CA ALA A 192 16.20 6.76 -28.95
C ALA A 192 17.27 5.83 -29.55
N GLN A 193 16.94 4.56 -29.79
CA GLN A 193 17.88 3.62 -30.42
C GLN A 193 18.20 4.01 -31.87
N ALA A 194 17.20 4.46 -32.63
CA ALA A 194 17.38 4.94 -34.00
C ALA A 194 18.28 6.17 -34.08
N THR A 195 18.30 7.01 -33.03
CA THR A 195 19.19 8.19 -32.91
C THR A 195 20.56 7.87 -32.29
N GLY A 196 20.85 6.58 -32.03
CA GLY A 196 22.15 6.11 -31.53
C GLY A 196 22.29 6.14 -30.01
N ALA A 197 21.21 6.33 -29.25
CA ALA A 197 21.25 6.13 -27.80
C ALA A 197 21.35 4.64 -27.46
N TYR A 198 22.25 4.30 -26.55
CA TYR A 198 22.41 2.96 -26.00
C TYR A 198 21.86 2.93 -24.58
N PHE A 199 21.26 1.79 -24.21
CA PHE A 199 20.74 1.55 -22.87
C PHE A 199 21.61 0.48 -22.19
N GLY A 200 21.70 0.54 -20.85
CA GLY A 200 22.29 -0.54 -20.06
C GLY A 200 21.41 -1.78 -20.04
N LEU A 201 21.71 -2.70 -19.13
CA LEU A 201 20.97 -3.95 -19.02
C LEU A 201 19.47 -3.71 -18.79
N GLY A 202 18.66 -4.46 -19.52
CA GLY A 202 17.21 -4.41 -19.38
C GLY A 202 16.73 -5.08 -18.09
N PRO A 203 15.48 -4.83 -17.66
CA PRO A 203 14.91 -5.51 -16.50
C PRO A 203 14.93 -7.05 -16.59
N LEU A 204 14.78 -7.61 -17.79
CA LEU A 204 14.81 -9.06 -18.03
C LEU A 204 16.22 -9.63 -17.80
N GLU A 205 17.25 -8.99 -18.38
CA GLU A 205 18.65 -9.39 -18.21
C GLU A 205 19.12 -9.25 -16.75
N VAL A 206 18.71 -8.17 -16.07
CA VAL A 206 18.96 -8.00 -14.63
C VAL A 206 18.27 -9.10 -13.82
N GLY A 207 17.06 -9.49 -14.21
CA GLY A 207 16.32 -10.60 -13.61
C GLY A 207 17.06 -11.93 -13.74
N GLU A 208 17.50 -12.27 -14.96
CA GLU A 208 18.27 -13.48 -15.26
C GLU A 208 19.55 -13.57 -14.40
N LEU A 209 20.30 -12.48 -14.28
CA LEU A 209 21.50 -12.42 -13.43
C LEU A 209 21.21 -12.67 -11.94
N LEU A 210 20.05 -12.24 -11.45
CA LEU A 210 19.64 -12.49 -10.06
C LEU A 210 19.20 -13.95 -9.86
N GLU A 211 18.51 -14.53 -10.84
CA GLU A 211 18.09 -15.93 -10.84
C GLU A 211 19.30 -16.86 -10.88
N ASP A 212 20.30 -16.59 -11.72
CA ASP A 212 21.54 -17.34 -11.79
C ASP A 212 22.27 -17.38 -10.45
N ARG A 213 22.38 -16.22 -9.78
CA ARG A 213 23.00 -16.11 -8.45
C ARG A 213 22.23 -16.94 -7.42
N ALA A 214 20.91 -16.89 -7.45
CA ALA A 214 20.07 -17.67 -6.55
C ALA A 214 20.19 -19.18 -6.83
N TYR A 215 20.27 -19.57 -8.10
CA TYR A 215 20.43 -20.96 -8.53
C TYR A 215 21.76 -21.56 -8.07
N GLU A 216 22.87 -20.84 -8.25
CA GLU A 216 24.19 -21.32 -7.80
C GLU A 216 24.24 -21.48 -6.28
N ASN A 217 23.64 -20.56 -5.52
CA ASN A 217 23.50 -20.70 -4.07
C ASN A 217 22.68 -21.95 -3.69
N TRP A 218 21.55 -22.19 -4.38
CA TRP A 218 20.72 -23.37 -4.16
C TRP A 218 21.47 -24.66 -4.52
N LYS A 219 22.24 -24.67 -5.61
CA LYS A 219 23.02 -25.82 -6.08
C LYS A 219 24.08 -26.22 -5.06
N GLN A 220 24.81 -25.25 -4.48
CA GLN A 220 25.76 -25.52 -3.40
C GLN A 220 25.07 -26.16 -2.19
N TRP A 221 23.91 -25.64 -1.79
CA TRP A 221 23.11 -26.22 -0.71
C TRP A 221 22.64 -27.65 -1.05
N ALA A 222 22.13 -27.88 -2.25
CA ALA A 222 21.61 -29.17 -2.70
C ALA A 222 22.71 -30.25 -2.73
N ILE A 223 23.93 -29.88 -3.15
CA ILE A 223 25.11 -30.77 -3.09
C ILE A 223 25.40 -31.17 -1.64
N LYS A 224 25.45 -30.21 -0.71
CA LYS A 224 25.67 -30.50 0.72
C LYS A 224 24.57 -31.39 1.30
N GLN A 225 23.31 -31.12 0.97
CA GLN A 225 22.17 -31.91 1.45
C GLN A 225 22.19 -33.33 0.90
N THR A 226 22.49 -33.50 -0.39
CA THR A 226 22.60 -34.84 -1.00
C THR A 226 23.78 -35.63 -0.43
N GLN A 227 24.91 -34.98 -0.14
CA GLN A 227 26.04 -35.59 0.57
C GLN A 227 25.64 -36.02 1.99
N ALA A 228 24.98 -35.16 2.76
CA ALA A 228 24.51 -35.48 4.10
C ALA A 228 23.53 -36.67 4.10
N LEU A 229 22.58 -36.71 3.17
CA LEU A 229 21.64 -37.83 3.01
C LEU A 229 22.38 -39.14 2.63
N ARG A 230 23.36 -39.08 1.73
CA ARG A 230 24.19 -40.24 1.38
C ARG A 230 25.00 -40.74 2.58
N ALA A 231 25.62 -39.85 3.34
CA ALA A 231 26.35 -40.21 4.55
C ALA A 231 25.45 -40.84 5.60
N LEU A 232 24.25 -40.30 5.81
CA LEU A 232 23.28 -40.86 6.75
C LEU A 232 22.78 -42.24 6.31
N SER A 233 22.47 -42.41 5.02
CA SER A 233 22.12 -43.71 4.43
C SER A 233 23.27 -44.73 4.54
N GLY A 234 24.52 -44.30 4.32
CA GLY A 234 25.70 -45.14 4.50
C GLY A 234 25.93 -45.52 5.96
N SER A 235 25.64 -44.65 6.92
CA SER A 235 25.73 -44.97 8.36
C SER A 235 24.65 -45.95 8.84
N ALA A 236 23.48 -45.95 8.18
CA ALA A 236 22.39 -46.88 8.47
C ALA A 236 22.63 -48.28 7.88
N TYR A 237 23.55 -48.41 6.91
CA TYR A 237 23.93 -49.67 6.29
C TYR A 237 25.37 -50.04 6.72
N SER A 238 25.53 -50.96 7.66
CA SER A 238 26.84 -51.38 8.18
C SER A 238 27.65 -52.26 7.21
N GLY A 239 27.65 -51.95 5.92
CA GLY A 239 28.47 -52.58 4.90
C GLY A 239 29.72 -51.75 4.65
N VAL A 240 30.89 -52.36 4.88
CA VAL A 240 32.20 -51.72 4.66
C VAL A 240 32.41 -51.55 3.16
N ASP A 241 32.16 -50.35 2.63
CA ASP A 241 32.54 -49.97 1.27
C ASP A 241 33.66 -48.93 1.30
N ASP A 242 34.82 -49.38 0.84
CA ASP A 242 36.07 -48.65 0.70
C ASP A 242 36.10 -48.00 -0.69
N ALA A 243 35.58 -46.77 -0.82
CA ALA A 243 35.66 -46.02 -2.09
C ALA A 243 35.58 -44.49 -1.92
N SER A 244 36.77 -43.87 -1.99
CA SER A 244 37.06 -42.49 -2.43
C SER A 244 36.24 -41.35 -1.80
N ALA A 245 36.79 -40.79 -0.73
CA ALA A 245 36.44 -39.45 -0.25
C ALA A 245 36.85 -38.41 -1.31
N VAL A 246 35.86 -37.73 -1.89
CA VAL A 246 36.11 -36.51 -2.67
C VAL A 246 36.39 -35.39 -1.68
N GLU A 247 37.66 -34.98 -1.62
CA GLU A 247 38.16 -33.90 -0.78
C GLU A 247 37.72 -32.55 -1.38
N ILE A 248 36.72 -31.91 -0.78
CA ILE A 248 36.25 -30.57 -1.15
C ILE A 248 36.83 -29.61 -0.11
N GLN A 249 37.65 -28.66 -0.58
CA GLN A 249 38.25 -27.60 0.23
C GLN A 249 37.16 -26.82 0.98
N GLU A 250 37.25 -26.80 2.31
CA GLU A 250 36.43 -25.96 3.18
C GLU A 250 36.73 -24.47 2.92
N PRO A 251 35.74 -23.64 2.56
CA PRO A 251 35.86 -22.21 2.78
C PRO A 251 35.58 -21.92 4.26
N GLU A 252 36.36 -20.98 4.80
CA GLU A 252 36.35 -20.46 6.17
C GLU A 252 34.98 -20.45 6.85
N GLN A 253 34.95 -21.09 8.02
CA GLN A 253 34.03 -20.96 9.15
C GLN A 253 32.86 -19.99 8.95
N ALA A 254 31.77 -20.49 8.38
CA ALA A 254 30.43 -20.00 8.71
C ALA A 254 29.89 -20.87 9.83
N GLU A 255 29.60 -20.26 10.99
CA GLU A 255 29.00 -20.93 12.14
C GLU A 255 27.83 -21.85 11.72
N PRO A 256 27.71 -23.06 12.29
CA PRO A 256 26.58 -23.92 12.04
C PRO A 256 25.33 -23.26 12.60
N GLN A 257 24.60 -22.53 11.76
CA GLN A 257 23.22 -22.17 12.05
C GLN A 257 22.47 -23.49 12.21
N ALA A 258 22.02 -23.76 13.43
CA ALA A 258 21.20 -24.91 13.79
C ALA A 258 20.12 -25.09 12.71
N VAL A 259 20.17 -26.26 12.07
CA VAL A 259 19.25 -26.63 10.98
C VAL A 259 17.83 -26.63 11.55
N GLY A 260 17.12 -25.52 11.36
CA GLY A 260 15.67 -25.49 11.50
C GLY A 260 15.06 -26.23 10.31
N ASP A 261 14.02 -27.02 10.56
CA ASP A 261 13.23 -27.81 9.59
C ASP A 261 12.53 -26.99 8.49
N SER A 262 13.04 -25.81 8.11
CA SER A 262 12.35 -24.90 7.20
C SER A 262 13.30 -24.07 6.35
N VAL A 263 13.01 -24.06 5.05
CA VAL A 263 13.54 -23.11 4.05
C VAL A 263 13.40 -21.67 4.58
N PRO A 264 14.44 -20.81 4.45
CA PRO A 264 14.32 -19.40 4.84
C PRO A 264 13.29 -18.73 3.92
N GLY A 265 12.09 -18.46 4.43
CA GLY A 265 11.07 -17.71 3.69
C GLY A 265 9.61 -18.05 3.94
N SER A 266 9.25 -19.20 4.53
CA SER A 266 7.84 -19.45 4.87
C SER A 266 7.66 -20.46 6.01
N ARG A 267 7.38 -19.96 7.23
CA ARG A 267 6.84 -20.81 8.31
C ARG A 267 5.35 -21.14 8.11
N THR A 268 4.70 -20.39 7.24
CA THR A 268 3.37 -20.64 6.71
C THR A 268 3.46 -20.35 5.23
N GLY A 269 3.25 -21.35 4.37
CA GLY A 269 3.06 -21.10 2.95
C GLY A 269 2.05 -19.96 2.80
N GLN A 270 2.38 -18.94 2.01
CA GLN A 270 1.40 -17.91 1.70
C GLN A 270 0.23 -18.61 1.03
N THR A 271 -0.94 -18.58 1.68
CA THR A 271 -2.17 -18.96 0.99
C THR A 271 -2.32 -17.95 -0.14
N ALA A 272 -2.30 -18.43 -1.38
CA ALA A 272 -2.61 -17.61 -2.55
C ALA A 272 -4.04 -17.07 -2.36
N LYS A 273 -4.15 -15.84 -1.87
CA LYS A 273 -5.40 -15.11 -1.83
C LYS A 273 -5.52 -14.38 -3.15
N GLY A 274 -6.31 -14.94 -4.07
CA GLY A 274 -6.74 -14.24 -5.26
C GLY A 274 -6.44 -14.99 -6.55
N GLY A 275 -7.17 -16.06 -6.80
CA GLY A 275 -7.59 -16.36 -8.16
C GLY A 275 -8.82 -15.52 -8.47
N ALA A 276 -8.88 -14.92 -9.66
CA ALA A 276 -10.08 -14.25 -10.16
C ALA A 276 -11.27 -15.22 -10.04
N ALA A 277 -12.30 -14.85 -9.29
CA ALA A 277 -13.59 -15.51 -9.38
C ALA A 277 -14.14 -15.17 -10.76
N VAL A 278 -13.86 -16.02 -11.75
CA VAL A 278 -14.54 -15.99 -13.04
C VAL A 278 -16.02 -16.16 -12.73
N ARG A 279 -16.81 -15.11 -13.00
CA ARG A 279 -18.27 -15.20 -12.92
C ARG A 279 -18.74 -16.21 -13.99
N PRO A 280 -19.77 -17.04 -13.70
CA PRO A 280 -20.40 -17.87 -14.71
C PRO A 280 -21.01 -17.03 -15.83
#